data_AF-A0AAD1YTS1-F1
#
_entry.id   AF-A0AAD1YTS1-F1
#
_cell.length_a   1.000
_cell.length_b   1.000
_cell.length_c   1.000
_cell.angle_alpha   90.00
_cell.angle_beta   90.00
_cell.angle_gamma   90.00
#
_symmetry.space_group_name_H-M   'P 1'
#
loop_
_entity.id
_entity.type
_entity.pdbx_description
1 polymer ?
#
loop_
_entity_poly.entity_id
_entity_poly.type
_entity_poly.pdbx_seq_one_letter_code
_entity_poly.pdbx_strand_id
1 'polypeptide(L)'
;MWVPLLHLPINVPGYMGGGGPGALNPPNGDIGVDGMISVIGHELAELSSNPLVNAWYAGEDPMAPTEIGDLCEGLYGTGGGGGFIGQVTRDKQGRTYNLNGISGRKFLVQWIWDPVLKACAGPNALD
;
A
#
# COMPACT_ATOMS: atom_id res chain seq x y z
N MET A 1 -0.97 -14.07 11.58
CA MET A 1 -0.88 -12.61 11.51
C MET A 1 0.52 -12.26 11.06
N TRP A 2 0.73 -12.27 9.75
CA TRP A 2 1.91 -11.76 9.08
C TRP A 2 1.37 -10.75 8.07
N VAL A 3 1.01 -9.56 8.54
CA VAL A 3 0.96 -8.42 7.63
C VAL A 3 2.40 -8.27 7.17
N PRO A 4 2.73 -8.42 5.88
CA PRO A 4 4.09 -8.27 5.43
C PRO A 4 4.49 -6.79 5.56
N LEU A 5 4.93 -6.39 6.77
CA LEU A 5 5.67 -5.15 7.03
C LEU A 5 6.92 -4.99 6.11
N LEU A 6 7.21 -6.01 5.30
CA LEU A 6 8.33 -6.13 4.39
C LEU A 6 8.18 -5.30 3.10
N HIS A 7 7.01 -4.75 2.77
CA HIS A 7 6.82 -4.02 1.50
C HIS A 7 6.44 -2.53 1.62
N LEU A 8 6.69 -1.90 2.77
CA LEU A 8 6.61 -0.43 2.87
C LEU A 8 7.80 0.19 2.11
N PRO A 9 7.58 0.84 0.95
CA PRO A 9 8.68 1.29 0.10
C PRO A 9 9.44 2.49 0.68
N ILE A 10 8.87 3.16 1.69
CA ILE A 10 9.50 4.25 2.46
C ILE A 10 10.29 3.75 3.67
N ASN A 11 10.20 2.46 4.03
CA ASN A 11 10.85 1.88 5.20
C ASN A 11 11.49 0.53 4.85
N VAL A 12 12.64 0.57 4.15
CA VAL A 12 13.43 -0.61 3.79
C VAL A 12 14.51 -0.83 4.86
N PRO A 13 14.47 -1.94 5.63
CA PRO A 13 15.52 -2.30 6.56
C PRO A 13 16.93 -2.28 5.94
N GLY A 14 17.90 -1.71 6.66
CA GLY A 14 19.27 -1.51 6.15
C GLY A 14 19.99 -2.79 5.72
N TYR A 15 19.60 -3.96 6.24
CA TYR A 15 20.14 -5.25 5.81
C TYR A 15 19.65 -5.68 4.41
N MET A 16 18.61 -5.05 3.86
CA MET A 16 18.09 -5.29 2.51
C MET A 16 18.71 -4.37 1.43
N GLY A 17 19.74 -3.58 1.79
CA GLY A 17 20.33 -2.51 0.96
C GLY A 17 21.09 -2.93 -0.30
N GLY A 18 20.88 -4.14 -0.83
CA GLY A 18 21.61 -4.67 -1.99
C GLY A 18 20.77 -5.18 -3.17
N GLY A 19 19.43 -5.29 -3.05
CA GLY A 19 18.64 -5.93 -4.11
C GLY A 19 17.17 -5.51 -4.24
N GLY A 20 16.67 -4.59 -3.40
CA GLY A 20 15.30 -4.08 -3.46
C GLY A 20 15.20 -2.65 -4.03
N PRO A 21 13.99 -2.16 -4.34
CA PRO A 21 13.78 -0.74 -4.64
C PRO A 21 14.29 0.07 -3.44
N GLY A 22 15.28 0.95 -3.67
CA GLY A 22 15.86 1.76 -2.59
C GLY A 22 14.79 2.54 -1.83
N ALA A 23 15.01 2.77 -0.53
CA ALA A 23 14.05 3.45 0.33
C ALA A 23 13.60 4.79 -0.28
N LEU A 24 12.30 4.94 -0.47
CA LEU A 24 11.69 6.17 -0.97
C LEU A 24 11.72 7.26 0.11
N ASN A 25 11.74 8.52 -0.32
CA ASN A 25 11.63 9.64 0.61
C ASN A 25 10.17 9.80 1.10
N PRO A 26 9.96 9.91 2.43
CA PRO A 26 8.63 10.03 3.04
C PRO A 26 7.92 11.34 2.61
N PRO A 27 6.61 11.29 2.31
CA PRO A 27 5.85 12.46 1.85
C PRO A 27 5.71 13.62 2.86
N ASN A 28 5.72 13.34 4.16
CA ASN A 28 5.57 14.34 5.22
C ASN A 28 6.81 14.45 6.13
N GLY A 29 7.90 13.73 5.80
CA GLY A 29 9.18 13.85 6.49
C GLY A 29 9.36 12.94 7.70
N ASP A 30 8.35 12.13 8.05
CA ASP A 30 8.43 11.12 9.12
C ASP A 30 8.10 9.75 8.54
N ILE A 31 9.12 8.89 8.44
CA ILE A 31 9.01 7.54 7.86
C ILE A 31 8.04 6.67 8.66
N GLY A 32 8.04 6.81 10.00
CA GLY A 32 7.21 5.99 10.88
C GLY A 32 5.74 6.37 10.75
N VAL A 33 5.43 7.67 10.76
CA VAL A 33 4.06 8.16 10.61
C VAL A 33 3.54 7.93 9.19
N ASP A 34 4.35 8.20 8.17
CA ASP A 34 3.94 7.99 6.77
C ASP A 34 3.71 6.51 6.46
N GLY A 35 4.53 5.62 7.03
CA GLY A 35 4.34 4.17 6.94
C GLY A 35 3.09 3.70 7.67
N MET A 36 2.88 4.19 8.90
CA MET A 36 1.70 3.87 9.71
C MET A 36 0.39 4.25 9.00
N ILE A 37 0.34 5.39 8.31
CA ILE A 37 -0.86 5.82 7.58
C ILE A 37 -1.19 4.85 6.44
N SER A 38 -0.18 4.35 5.71
CA SER A 38 -0.38 3.35 4.67
C SER A 38 -0.94 2.05 5.24
N VAL A 39 -0.39 1.58 6.37
CA VAL A 39 -0.87 0.37 7.05
C VAL A 39 -2.31 0.56 7.52
N ILE A 40 -2.62 1.67 8.21
CA ILE A 40 -4.01 1.96 8.63
C ILE A 40 -4.97 1.94 7.43
N GLY A 41 -4.58 2.49 6.28
CA GLY A 41 -5.40 2.46 5.08
C GLY A 41 -5.68 1.05 4.57
N HIS A 42 -4.65 0.19 4.55
CA HIS A 42 -4.76 -1.22 4.21
C HIS A 42 -5.69 -1.96 5.20
N GLU A 43 -5.41 -1.92 6.50
CA GLU A 43 -6.19 -2.66 7.50
C GLU A 43 -7.64 -2.18 7.56
N LEU A 44 -7.87 -0.88 7.36
CA LEU A 44 -9.22 -0.32 7.35
C LEU A 44 -10.03 -0.81 6.15
N ALA A 45 -9.39 -0.96 4.98
CA ALA A 45 -10.04 -1.51 3.80
C ALA A 45 -10.46 -2.97 4.06
N GLU A 46 -9.57 -3.78 4.62
CA GLU A 46 -9.82 -5.19 4.92
C GLU A 46 -10.89 -5.37 6.01
N LEU A 47 -10.85 -4.55 7.05
CA LEU A 47 -11.91 -4.49 8.06
C LEU A 47 -13.27 -4.16 7.43
N SER A 48 -13.29 -3.19 6.52
CA SER A 48 -14.53 -2.70 5.89
C SER A 48 -15.11 -3.70 4.88
N SER A 49 -14.25 -4.50 4.24
CA SER A 49 -14.66 -5.51 3.27
C SER A 49 -14.94 -6.88 3.88
N ASN A 50 -14.84 -7.03 5.20
CA ASN A 50 -15.14 -8.28 5.90
C ASN A 50 -16.63 -8.36 6.29
N PRO A 51 -17.47 -9.11 5.54
CA PRO A 51 -18.91 -9.18 5.80
C PRO A 51 -19.29 -10.02 7.03
N LEU A 52 -18.34 -10.79 7.60
CA LEU A 52 -18.59 -11.69 8.72
C LEU A 52 -18.31 -11.03 10.08
N VAL A 53 -17.68 -9.84 10.10
CA VAL A 53 -17.34 -9.06 11.32
C VAL A 53 -16.57 -9.91 12.36
N ASN A 54 -15.95 -11.00 11.91
CA ASN A 54 -15.13 -11.91 12.71
C ASN A 54 -13.62 -11.70 12.46
N ALA A 55 -13.31 -10.79 11.52
CA ALA A 55 -11.99 -10.32 11.13
C ALA A 55 -11.11 -11.32 10.34
N TRP A 56 -10.22 -10.74 9.52
CA TRP A 56 -8.90 -11.21 9.04
C TRP A 56 -8.68 -12.52 8.25
N TYR A 57 -9.10 -12.72 7.00
CA TYR A 57 -8.38 -13.78 6.27
C TYR A 57 -8.49 -13.79 4.74
N ALA A 58 -7.89 -14.76 4.01
CA ALA A 58 -7.86 -14.84 2.54
C ALA A 58 -8.28 -16.14 1.73
N GLY A 59 -9.44 -16.22 1.01
CA GLY A 59 -10.04 -17.34 0.21
C GLY A 59 -11.61 -17.47 0.22
N GLU A 60 -12.19 -18.64 -0.14
CA GLU A 60 -13.65 -18.98 -0.01
C GLU A 60 -13.98 -19.76 1.28
N ASP A 61 -12.94 -20.07 2.05
CA ASP A 61 -13.05 -20.68 3.37
C ASP A 61 -13.35 -19.56 4.39
N PRO A 62 -14.38 -19.64 5.24
CA PRO A 62 -14.54 -18.66 6.32
C PRO A 62 -13.37 -18.64 7.34
N MET A 63 -12.41 -19.58 7.27
CA MET A 63 -11.10 -19.53 7.94
C MET A 63 -9.99 -18.86 7.10
N ALA A 64 -10.34 -18.37 5.90
CA ALA A 64 -9.50 -17.71 4.90
C ALA A 64 -10.39 -16.90 3.88
N PRO A 65 -10.97 -15.66 4.07
CA PRO A 65 -11.65 -14.75 3.05
C PRO A 65 -10.94 -13.59 2.23
N THR A 66 -10.47 -13.74 0.97
CA THR A 66 -9.30 -13.02 0.36
C THR A 66 -9.15 -11.57 0.78
N GLU A 67 -8.16 -11.25 1.65
CA GLU A 67 -7.97 -9.87 2.13
C GLU A 67 -7.60 -8.98 0.95
N ILE A 68 -8.43 -7.96 0.72
CA ILE A 68 -8.37 -7.18 -0.51
C ILE A 68 -7.13 -6.27 -0.57
N GLY A 69 -6.51 -5.97 0.57
CA GLY A 69 -5.25 -5.25 0.64
C GLY A 69 -4.08 -6.18 0.30
N ASP A 70 -4.03 -7.36 0.90
CA ASP A 70 -2.98 -8.38 0.65
C ASP A 70 -2.84 -8.77 -0.83
N LEU A 71 -3.95 -8.80 -1.58
CA LEU A 71 -3.91 -9.05 -3.03
C LEU A 71 -3.11 -8.02 -3.83
N CYS A 72 -2.97 -6.82 -3.28
CA CYS A 72 -2.34 -5.66 -3.91
C CYS A 72 -1.08 -5.23 -3.15
N GLU A 73 -0.49 -6.16 -2.38
CA GLU A 73 0.74 -5.92 -1.63
C GLU A 73 1.83 -5.30 -2.52
N GLY A 74 2.36 -4.18 -2.07
CA GLY A 74 3.40 -3.45 -2.80
C GLY A 74 2.95 -2.64 -4.02
N LEU A 75 1.66 -2.57 -4.37
CA LEU A 75 1.15 -1.75 -5.48
C LEU A 75 0.72 -0.37 -5.00
N TYR A 76 1.30 0.68 -5.57
CA TYR A 76 1.02 2.08 -5.22
C TYR A 76 0.70 2.96 -6.45
N GLY A 77 0.80 2.42 -7.66
CA GLY A 77 0.53 3.14 -8.90
C GLY A 77 0.49 2.21 -10.13
N THR A 78 0.11 2.77 -11.27
CA THR A 78 0.03 2.07 -12.57
C THR A 78 1.32 1.34 -12.92
N GLY A 79 1.19 0.11 -13.44
CA GLY A 79 2.33 -0.75 -13.77
C GLY A 79 3.10 -1.30 -12.57
N GLY A 80 2.54 -1.23 -11.36
CA GLY A 80 3.08 -1.88 -10.16
C GLY A 80 2.87 -3.40 -10.16
N GLY A 81 3.57 -4.09 -9.24
CA GLY A 81 3.56 -5.55 -9.09
C GLY A 81 4.95 -6.19 -9.23
N GLY A 82 5.10 -7.42 -8.74
CA GLY A 82 6.35 -8.19 -8.86
C GLY A 82 7.58 -7.53 -8.21
N GLY A 83 7.37 -6.71 -7.18
CA GLY A 83 8.43 -5.93 -6.50
C GLY A 83 8.62 -4.50 -7.03
N PHE A 84 7.87 -4.09 -8.06
CA PHE A 84 7.82 -2.70 -8.53
C PHE A 84 6.61 -1.97 -7.92
N ILE A 85 6.83 -0.79 -7.35
CA ILE A 85 5.77 -0.02 -6.66
C ILE A 85 4.74 0.60 -7.61
N GLY A 86 5.06 0.68 -8.89
CA GLY A 86 4.27 1.39 -9.90
C GLY A 86 4.67 2.86 -10.09
N GLN A 87 3.97 3.52 -11.00
CA GLN A 87 4.18 4.94 -11.28
C GLN A 87 3.57 5.80 -10.16
N VAL A 88 4.44 6.41 -9.36
CA VAL A 88 4.06 7.27 -8.24
C VAL A 88 4.64 8.68 -8.40
N THR A 89 3.94 9.68 -7.87
CA THR A 89 4.34 11.08 -8.02
C THR A 89 5.55 11.38 -7.14
N ARG A 90 6.53 12.11 -7.69
CA ARG A 90 7.64 12.72 -6.94
C ARG A 90 7.57 14.23 -7.01
N ASP A 91 7.75 14.91 -5.89
CA ASP A 91 7.85 16.36 -5.88
C ASP A 91 9.28 16.88 -6.04
N LYS A 92 9.42 18.21 -6.06
CA LYS A 92 10.72 18.89 -6.22
C LYS A 92 11.70 18.58 -5.07
N GLN A 93 11.22 18.13 -3.92
CA GLN A 93 12.03 17.70 -2.79
C GLN A 93 12.33 16.19 -2.83
N GLY A 94 11.92 15.49 -3.89
CA GLY A 94 12.13 14.05 -4.06
C GLY A 94 11.19 13.19 -3.22
N ARG A 95 10.18 13.77 -2.57
CA ARG A 95 9.21 13.03 -1.75
C ARG A 95 8.22 12.28 -2.63
N THR A 96 7.91 11.03 -2.28
CA THR A 96 7.11 10.13 -3.11
C THR A 96 5.72 9.93 -2.53
N TYR A 97 4.67 10.06 -3.36
CA TYR A 97 3.27 10.03 -2.94
C TYR A 97 2.32 9.68 -4.09
N ASN A 98 1.12 9.22 -3.77
CA ASN A 98 0.03 9.01 -4.70
C ASN A 98 -1.28 9.68 -4.23
N LEU A 99 -1.29 10.34 -3.08
CA LEU A 99 -2.46 11.07 -2.59
C LEU A 99 -2.10 12.46 -2.08
N ASN A 100 -2.97 13.42 -2.39
CA ASN A 100 -2.95 14.75 -1.82
C ASN A 100 -3.97 14.82 -0.68
N GLY A 101 -3.48 15.17 0.50
CA GLY A 101 -4.28 15.39 1.69
C GLY A 101 -4.65 16.86 1.92
N ILE A 102 -5.39 17.09 2.99
CA ILE A 102 -5.68 18.45 3.46
C ILE A 102 -4.43 19.14 4.01
N SER A 103 -4.40 20.47 3.93
CA SER A 103 -3.32 21.32 4.45
C SER A 103 -1.93 21.01 3.86
N GLY A 104 -1.88 20.57 2.59
CA GLY A 104 -0.64 20.28 1.89
C GLY A 104 0.06 18.98 2.29
N ARG A 105 -0.57 18.16 3.15
CA ARG A 105 -0.10 16.81 3.45
C ARG A 105 -0.18 15.93 2.21
N LYS A 106 0.71 14.95 2.13
CA LYS A 106 0.76 13.99 1.02
C LYS A 106 0.83 12.59 1.59
N PHE A 107 0.30 11.60 0.90
CA PHE A 107 0.31 10.22 1.39
C PHE A 107 0.71 9.27 0.27
N LEU A 108 1.37 8.19 0.68
CA LEU A 108 1.65 7.06 -0.17
C LEU A 108 0.85 5.89 0.41
N VAL A 109 -0.24 5.52 -0.24
CA VAL A 109 -1.13 4.45 0.22
C VAL A 109 -1.18 3.31 -0.79
N GLN A 110 -1.28 2.09 -0.30
CA GLN A 110 -1.42 0.91 -1.14
C GLN A 110 -2.73 0.98 -1.94
N TRP A 111 -2.71 0.46 -3.16
CA TRP A 111 -3.91 0.16 -3.93
C TRP A 111 -4.63 -1.05 -3.34
N ILE A 112 -5.92 -1.19 -3.62
CA ILE A 112 -6.76 -2.24 -3.04
C ILE A 112 -7.43 -3.01 -4.18
N TRP A 113 -7.70 -4.30 -3.97
CA TRP A 113 -8.37 -5.14 -4.96
C TRP A 113 -9.82 -4.69 -5.17
N ASP A 114 -10.17 -4.44 -6.42
CA ASP A 114 -11.54 -4.14 -6.85
C ASP A 114 -12.19 -5.41 -7.46
N PRO A 115 -13.26 -5.95 -6.85
CA PRO A 115 -13.91 -7.17 -7.34
C PRO A 115 -14.73 -6.96 -8.62
N VAL A 116 -15.01 -5.72 -9.03
CA VAL A 116 -15.68 -5.37 -10.29
C VAL A 116 -14.65 -5.31 -11.42
N LEU A 117 -13.54 -4.61 -11.20
CA LEU A 117 -12.46 -4.50 -12.19
C LEU A 117 -11.64 -5.79 -12.31
N LYS A 118 -11.70 -6.67 -11.29
CA LYS A 118 -10.84 -7.85 -11.17
C LYS A 118 -9.35 -7.46 -11.25
N ALA A 119 -9.02 -6.33 -10.63
CA ALA A 119 -7.69 -5.75 -10.63
C ALA A 119 -7.48 -4.91 -9.37
N CYS A 120 -6.22 -4.63 -9.03
CA CYS A 120 -5.88 -3.62 -8.04
C CYS A 120 -6.16 -2.24 -8.60
N ALA A 121 -6.85 -1.40 -7.81
CA ALA A 121 -7.18 -0.04 -8.20
C ALA A 121 -6.85 0.94 -7.09
N GLY A 122 -6.56 2.17 -7.48
CA GLY A 122 -6.25 3.20 -6.50
C GLY A 122 -5.94 4.56 -7.12
N PRO A 123 -5.40 5.47 -6.29
CA PRO A 123 -5.19 6.85 -6.66
C PRO A 123 -4.24 7.03 -7.86
N ASN A 124 -4.63 7.92 -8.77
CA ASN A 124 -3.90 8.24 -10.02
C ASN A 124 -3.69 7.04 -10.95
N ALA A 125 -4.59 6.06 -10.93
CA ALA A 125 -4.62 5.03 -11.96
C ALA A 125 -4.72 5.67 -13.36
N LEU A 126 -3.85 5.23 -14.26
CA LEU A 126 -3.82 5.60 -15.68
C LEU A 126 -4.33 4.46 -16.59
N ASP A 127 -4.63 3.32 -15.98
CA ASP A 127 -5.06 2.05 -16.57
C ASP A 127 -6.35 1.53 -15.90
#